data_AF-A0A550HLR2-F1
#
_entry.id   AF-A0A550HLR2-F1
#
_cell.length_a   1.000
_cell.length_b   1.000
_cell.length_c   1.000
_cell.angle_alpha   90.00
_cell.angle_beta   90.00
_cell.angle_gamma   90.00
#
_symmetry.space_group_name_H-M   'P 1'
#
loop_
_entity.id
_entity.type
_entity.pdbx_description
1 polymer ?
#
loop_
_entity_poly.entity_id
_entity_poly.type
_entity_poly.pdbx_seq_one_letter_code
_entity_poly.pdbx_strand_id
1 'polypeptide(L)'
;MRFPPRITRIGALVALTSALLIGGAATVPANAAVTAVGSICYGSLPSQAHDTLDLIEQGGPYPYSQDGSVFQNREGILPSQSTG
;
A
#
# COMPACT_ATOMS: atom_id res chain seq x y z
N MET A 1 16.95 18.99 67.60
CA MET A 1 16.40 19.34 66.26
C MET A 1 16.26 18.04 65.48
N ARG A 2 15.03 17.57 65.29
CA ARG A 2 14.67 16.22 64.82
C ARG A 2 13.89 16.38 63.52
N PHE A 3 14.49 16.04 62.38
CA PHE A 3 13.80 16.02 61.09
C PHE A 3 13.62 14.57 60.63
N PRO A 4 12.37 14.07 60.51
CA PRO A 4 12.03 12.89 59.73
C PRO A 4 11.47 13.27 58.33
N PRO A 5 11.35 12.27 57.42
CA PRO A 5 11.55 12.41 55.97
C PRO A 5 10.25 12.34 55.17
N ARG A 6 10.11 13.06 54.04
CA ARG A 6 8.98 12.85 53.09
C ARG A 6 9.30 13.24 51.64
N ILE A 7 10.38 12.74 51.04
CA ILE A 7 10.58 12.92 49.59
C ILE A 7 11.09 11.61 49.00
N THR A 8 10.24 10.58 48.97
CA THR A 8 10.53 9.33 48.26
C THR A 8 9.24 8.68 47.75
N ARG A 9 8.35 9.46 47.12
CA ARG A 9 7.12 8.91 46.49
C ARG A 9 6.69 9.64 45.20
N ILE A 10 7.63 10.23 44.44
CA ILE A 10 7.29 10.86 43.14
C ILE A 10 8.05 10.22 41.97
N GLY A 11 9.07 9.39 42.21
CA GLY A 11 9.91 8.83 41.14
C GLY A 11 9.27 7.74 40.27
N ALA A 12 8.14 7.13 40.67
CA ALA A 12 7.60 5.95 40.00
C ALA A 12 6.70 6.24 38.78
N LEU A 13 6.24 7.49 38.58
CA LEU A 13 5.33 7.84 37.48
C LEU A 13 6.02 8.38 36.22
N VAL A 14 7.30 8.77 36.31
CA VAL A 14 8.09 9.25 35.15
C VAL A 14 8.71 8.08 34.36
N ALA A 15 8.87 6.91 34.99
CA ALA A 15 9.46 5.75 34.33
C ALA A 15 8.50 5.08 33.32
N LEU A 16 7.20 5.08 33.58
CA LEU A 16 6.19 4.46 32.69
C LEU A 16 5.89 5.28 31.44
N THR A 17 6.05 6.60 31.47
CA THR A 17 5.91 7.45 30.28
C THR A 17 7.15 7.39 29.38
N SER A 18 8.34 7.17 29.95
CA SER A 18 9.59 7.10 29.18
C SER A 18 9.69 5.82 28.33
N ALA A 19 9.08 4.71 28.76
CA ALA A 19 9.10 3.46 28.00
C ALA A 19 8.18 3.49 26.76
N LEU A 20 7.09 4.25 26.80
CA LEU A 20 6.16 4.35 25.67
C LEU A 20 6.68 5.28 24.55
N LEU A 21 7.55 6.25 24.88
CA LEU A 21 8.13 7.16 23.89
C LEU A 21 9.36 6.57 23.16
N ILE A 22 9.98 5.50 23.66
CA ILE A 22 11.22 4.92 23.09
C ILE A 22 10.94 3.62 22.31
N GLY A 23 9.82 2.95 22.58
CA GLY A 23 9.36 1.76 21.86
C GLY A 23 8.70 2.08 20.52
N GLY A 24 9.35 2.87 19.66
CA GLY A 24 8.91 3.07 18.30
C GLY A 24 9.04 1.77 17.52
N ALA A 25 7.93 1.14 17.17
CA ALA A 25 7.92 0.09 16.16
C ALA A 25 8.48 0.71 14.87
N ALA A 26 9.71 0.33 14.50
CA ALA A 26 10.28 0.69 13.21
C ALA A 26 9.42 0.00 12.14
N THR A 27 8.42 0.71 11.63
CA THR A 27 7.72 0.31 10.41
C THR A 27 8.73 0.45 9.29
N VAL A 28 9.38 -0.64 8.92
CA VAL A 28 10.16 -0.71 7.69
C VAL A 28 9.14 -0.58 6.54
N PRO A 29 9.16 0.48 5.73
CA PRO A 29 8.32 0.50 4.55
C PRO A 29 8.81 -0.62 3.64
N ALA A 30 8.00 -1.65 3.47
CA ALA A 30 8.20 -2.66 2.44
C ALA A 30 7.83 -2.04 1.07
N ASN A 31 8.53 -0.98 0.67
CA ASN A 31 8.39 -0.39 -0.65
C ASN A 31 9.28 -1.16 -1.62
N ALA A 32 8.88 -2.38 -1.93
CA ALA A 32 9.33 -3.02 -3.17
C ALA A 32 8.66 -2.27 -4.32
N ALA A 33 9.23 -1.13 -4.70
CA ALA A 33 8.75 -0.39 -5.86
C ALA A 33 9.00 -1.25 -7.10
N VAL A 34 7.94 -1.57 -7.83
CA VAL A 34 8.06 -2.21 -9.14
C VAL A 34 8.84 -1.27 -10.03
N THR A 35 10.10 -1.64 -10.31
CA THR A 35 11.02 -0.77 -11.05
C THR A 35 10.69 -0.74 -12.54
N ALA A 36 10.01 -1.79 -13.05
CA ALA A 36 9.54 -1.88 -14.42
C ALA A 36 8.40 -2.92 -14.56
N VAL A 37 7.50 -2.70 -15.51
CA VAL A 37 6.54 -3.70 -15.99
C VAL A 37 7.17 -4.46 -17.16
N GLY A 38 7.10 -5.79 -17.14
CA GLY A 38 7.64 -6.63 -18.21
C GLY A 38 6.91 -6.45 -19.56
N SER A 39 7.54 -6.91 -20.64
CA SER A 39 6.95 -6.94 -21.98
C SER A 39 6.81 -8.38 -22.48
N ILE A 40 5.77 -8.62 -23.29
CA ILE A 40 5.48 -9.91 -23.93
C ILE A 40 5.12 -9.66 -25.41
N CYS A 41 5.51 -10.59 -26.29
CA CYS A 41 5.15 -10.52 -27.70
C CYS A 41 3.64 -10.73 -27.87
N TYR A 42 3.01 -9.98 -28.78
CA TYR A 42 1.57 -10.09 -29.07
C TYR A 42 1.15 -11.53 -29.41
N GLY A 43 1.90 -12.21 -30.29
CA GLY A 43 1.62 -13.60 -30.66
C GLY A 43 1.91 -14.65 -29.58
N SER A 44 2.42 -14.24 -28.42
CA SER A 44 2.59 -15.10 -27.24
C SER A 44 1.43 -14.98 -26.26
N LEU A 45 0.45 -14.13 -26.53
CA LEU A 45 -0.78 -14.01 -25.75
C LEU A 45 -1.73 -15.20 -26.04
N PRO A 46 -2.59 -15.58 -25.10
CA PRO A 46 -3.66 -16.54 -25.36
C PRO A 46 -4.70 -15.93 -26.32
N SER A 47 -5.38 -16.76 -27.11
CA SER A 47 -6.36 -16.32 -28.13
C SER A 47 -7.42 -15.37 -27.56
N GLN A 48 -7.89 -15.63 -26.33
CA GLN A 48 -8.91 -14.80 -25.65
C GLN A 48 -8.45 -13.36 -25.39
N ALA A 49 -7.15 -13.11 -25.27
CA ALA A 49 -6.62 -11.75 -25.13
C ALA A 49 -6.76 -10.98 -26.45
N HIS A 50 -6.62 -11.65 -27.59
CA HIS A 50 -6.86 -11.06 -28.90
C HIS A 50 -8.34 -10.69 -29.05
N ASP A 51 -9.25 -11.61 -28.73
CA ASP A 51 -10.70 -11.36 -28.76
C ASP A 51 -11.07 -10.15 -27.88
N THR A 52 -10.43 -10.01 -26.72
CA THR A 52 -10.66 -8.88 -25.81
C THR A 52 -10.15 -7.55 -26.38
N LEU A 53 -8.99 -7.55 -27.05
CA LEU A 53 -8.47 -6.35 -27.71
C LEU A 53 -9.37 -5.91 -28.87
N ASP A 54 -9.89 -6.85 -29.65
CA ASP A 54 -10.83 -6.58 -30.73
C ASP A 54 -12.13 -5.96 -30.18
N LEU A 55 -12.64 -6.44 -29.04
CA LEU A 55 -13.80 -5.86 -28.38
C LEU A 55 -13.53 -4.43 -27.87
N ILE A 56 -12.33 -4.17 -27.36
CA ILE A 56 -11.93 -2.82 -26.93
C ILE A 56 -11.90 -1.86 -28.13
N GLU A 57 -11.34 -2.29 -29.27
CA GLU A 57 -11.33 -1.49 -30.50
C GLU A 57 -12.76 -1.19 -31.00
N GLN A 58 -13.66 -2.15 -30.90
CA GLN A 58 -15.07 -2.01 -31.30
C GLN A 58 -15.92 -1.22 -30.29
N GLY A 59 -15.45 -1.06 -29.05
CA GLY A 59 -16.22 -0.46 -27.95
C GLY A 59 -17.27 -1.39 -27.35
N GLY A 60 -17.09 -2.72 -27.47
CA GLY A 60 -18.00 -3.76 -26.97
C GLY A 60 -18.87 -4.41 -28.05
N PRO A 61 -19.94 -5.14 -27.67
CA PRO A 61 -20.46 -5.32 -26.31
C PRO A 61 -19.53 -6.19 -25.45
N TYR A 62 -19.31 -5.78 -24.21
CA TYR A 62 -18.49 -6.54 -23.27
C TYR A 62 -19.30 -7.62 -22.53
N PRO A 63 -18.71 -8.80 -22.27
CA PRO A 63 -19.42 -9.93 -21.65
C PRO A 63 -19.70 -9.75 -20.16
N TYR A 64 -18.88 -8.96 -19.45
CA TYR A 64 -19.04 -8.76 -18.00
C TYR A 64 -19.37 -7.30 -17.67
N SER A 65 -20.07 -7.10 -16.54
CA SER A 65 -20.45 -5.77 -16.08
C SER A 65 -19.28 -4.94 -15.56
N GLN A 66 -18.16 -5.57 -15.25
CA GLN A 66 -16.92 -4.93 -14.80
C GLN A 66 -16.06 -4.44 -15.98
N ASP A 67 -16.32 -4.94 -17.19
CA ASP A 67 -15.54 -4.57 -18.36
C ASP A 67 -15.81 -3.10 -18.72
N GLY A 68 -14.74 -2.33 -18.91
CA GLY A 68 -14.81 -0.88 -19.10
C GLY A 68 -14.88 -0.05 -17.81
N SER A 69 -14.86 -0.68 -16.63
CA SER A 69 -14.74 0.05 -15.36
C SER A 69 -13.34 0.66 -15.15
N VAL A 70 -13.24 1.69 -14.32
CA VAL A 70 -11.97 2.36 -14.02
C VAL A 70 -11.09 1.48 -13.14
N PHE A 71 -9.88 1.15 -13.62
CA PHE A 71 -8.85 0.49 -12.83
C PHE A 71 -8.10 1.48 -11.94
N GLN A 72 -8.10 1.26 -10.62
CA GLN A 72 -7.61 2.24 -9.63
C GLN A 72 -6.08 2.23 -9.39
N ASN A 73 -5.35 1.17 -9.79
CA ASN A 73 -3.91 1.02 -9.52
C ASN A 73 -3.50 1.30 -8.05
N ARG A 74 -4.25 0.75 -7.08
CA ARG A 74 -4.07 1.05 -5.64
C ARG A 74 -2.71 0.59 -5.10
N GLU A 75 -2.20 -0.50 -5.64
CA GLU A 75 -0.92 -1.09 -5.27
C GLU A 75 0.25 -0.40 -6.00
N GLY A 76 -0.01 0.51 -6.94
CA GLY A 76 1.01 1.32 -7.62
C GLY A 76 1.97 0.52 -8.51
N ILE A 77 1.50 -0.58 -9.09
CA ILE A 77 2.31 -1.44 -9.97
C ILE A 77 2.51 -0.79 -11.34
N LEU A 78 1.49 -0.09 -11.84
CA LEU A 78 1.57 0.68 -13.08
C LEU A 78 2.04 2.12 -12.82
N PRO A 79 2.61 2.83 -13.81
CA PRO A 79 2.96 4.24 -13.67
C PRO A 79 1.78 5.11 -13.23
N SER A 80 2.03 6.06 -12.33
CA SER A 80 1.00 6.94 -11.78
C SER A 80 0.39 7.86 -12.86
N GLN A 81 -0.94 7.87 -12.93
CA GLN A 81 -1.75 8.74 -13.80
C GLN A 81 -2.93 9.30 -13.00
N SER A 82 -3.57 10.36 -13.50
CA SER A 82 -4.86 10.81 -12.95
C SER A 82 -5.92 9.73 -13.13
N THR A 83 -6.90 9.67 -12.22
CA THR A 83 -8.09 8.83 -12.41
C THR A 83 -8.78 9.22 -13.72
N GLY A 84 -9.17 8.19 -14.49
CA GLY A 84 -9.90 8.34 -15.75
C GLY A 84 -11.34 8.81 -15.58
#